data_AF-A0A7X8XYV5-F1
#
_entry.id   AF-A0A7X8XYV5-F1
#
_cell.length_a   1.000
_cell.length_b   1.000
_cell.length_c   1.000
_cell.angle_alpha   90.00
_cell.angle_beta   90.00
_cell.angle_gamma   90.00
#
_symmetry.space_group_name_H-M   'P 1'
#
loop_
_entity.id
_entity.type
_entity.pdbx_description
1 polymer ?
#
loop_
_entity_poly.entity_id
_entity_poly.type
_entity_poly.pdbx_seq_one_letter_code
_entity_poly.pdbx_strand_id
1 'polypeptide(L)'
;MDLKHQKNNILNSFIDETIEKGYWENFNDIHIDDIDEEYSNKTSWVEGGLKCLNDTKGYLEKEYKDFTSFLIIPLESYVTKVGVNFKDEETLIRELSYTPPSLYICEKGWDNLKQTLDYGILLQNDIIKFKDFIFYHVEYKIDGDSEFRRSIIVCY
;
A
#
# COMPACT_ATOMS: atom_id res chain seq x y z
N MET A 1 -21.55 0.72 -19.10
CA MET A 1 -20.44 1.55 -18.60
C MET A 1 -19.20 0.69 -18.68
N ASP A 2 -18.11 1.17 -19.27
CA ASP A 2 -16.87 0.37 -19.44
C ASP A 2 -16.22 0.10 -18.06
N LEU A 3 -15.65 -1.09 -17.86
CA LEU A 3 -15.01 -1.51 -16.60
C LEU A 3 -13.91 -0.54 -16.17
N LYS A 4 -13.13 -0.01 -17.13
CA LYS A 4 -12.11 1.01 -16.83
C LYS A 4 -12.71 2.30 -16.25
N HIS A 5 -13.89 2.69 -16.74
CA HIS A 5 -14.58 3.88 -16.25
C HIS A 5 -15.14 3.65 -14.84
N GLN A 6 -15.61 2.44 -14.53
CA GLN A 6 -16.09 2.08 -13.19
C GLN A 6 -14.96 2.08 -12.15
N LYS A 7 -13.80 1.48 -12.45
CA LYS A 7 -12.61 1.46 -11.58
C LYS A 7 -12.16 2.87 -11.21
N ASN A 8 -12.01 3.73 -12.22
CA ASN A 8 -11.63 5.13 -12.01
C ASN A 8 -12.67 5.89 -11.17
N ASN A 9 -13.96 5.58 -11.30
CA ASN A 9 -15.00 6.24 -10.51
C ASN A 9 -14.93 5.85 -9.02
N ILE A 10 -14.69 4.58 -8.71
CA ILE A 10 -14.53 4.13 -7.31
C ILE A 10 -13.31 4.78 -6.68
N LEU A 11 -12.16 4.71 -7.37
CA LEU A 11 -10.91 5.26 -6.86
C LEU A 11 -10.98 6.77 -6.65
N ASN A 12 -11.49 7.52 -7.64
CA ASN A 12 -11.62 8.98 -7.52
C ASN A 12 -12.61 9.36 -6.40
N SER A 13 -13.74 8.65 -6.29
CA SER A 13 -14.70 8.88 -5.21
C SER A 13 -14.09 8.63 -3.83
N PHE A 14 -13.28 7.58 -3.69
CA PHE A 14 -12.54 7.33 -2.46
C PHE A 14 -11.56 8.47 -2.14
N ILE A 15 -10.83 8.96 -3.14
CA ILE A 15 -9.88 10.06 -2.97
C ILE A 15 -10.59 11.34 -2.53
N ASP A 16 -11.63 11.74 -3.27
CA ASP A 16 -12.42 12.94 -2.99
C ASP A 16 -13.00 12.88 -1.58
N GLU A 17 -13.68 11.79 -1.23
CA GLU A 17 -14.28 11.64 0.10
C GLU A 17 -13.24 11.64 1.21
N THR A 18 -12.10 10.97 1.01
CA THR A 18 -11.05 10.88 2.01
C THR A 18 -10.45 12.25 2.32
N ILE A 19 -10.25 13.08 1.29
CA ILE A 19 -9.68 14.42 1.45
C ILE A 19 -10.74 15.41 1.97
N GLU A 20 -11.89 15.50 1.32
CA GLU A 20 -12.93 16.49 1.65
C GLU A 20 -13.50 16.29 3.06
N LYS A 21 -13.59 15.04 3.52
CA LYS A 21 -14.11 14.72 4.86
C LYS A 21 -13.01 14.59 5.92
N GLY A 22 -11.73 14.76 5.55
CA GLY A 22 -10.60 14.65 6.47
C GLY A 22 -10.33 13.24 6.98
N TYR A 23 -10.78 12.19 6.28
CA TYR A 23 -10.61 10.81 6.73
C TYR A 23 -9.16 10.32 6.69
N TRP A 24 -8.29 11.01 5.94
CA TRP A 24 -6.86 10.76 5.93
C TRP A 24 -6.22 10.92 7.33
N GLU A 25 -6.79 11.75 8.21
CA GLU A 25 -6.31 11.91 9.60
C GLU A 25 -6.47 10.63 10.43
N ASN A 26 -7.44 9.78 10.07
CA ASN A 26 -7.78 8.56 10.79
C ASN A 26 -7.30 7.29 10.06
N PHE A 27 -6.35 7.43 9.14
CA PHE A 27 -5.81 6.30 8.36
C PHE A 27 -6.88 5.53 7.59
N ASN A 28 -7.87 6.23 7.02
CA ASN A 28 -8.85 5.57 6.15
C ASN A 28 -8.17 5.01 4.90
N ASP A 29 -8.55 3.80 4.52
CA ASP A 29 -8.00 3.10 3.37
C ASP A 29 -9.07 2.41 2.53
N ILE A 30 -8.64 1.96 1.36
CA ILE A 30 -9.43 1.12 0.48
C ILE A 30 -8.57 -0.06 0.02
N HIS A 31 -9.13 -1.26 0.08
CA HIS A 31 -8.47 -2.44 -0.45
C HIS A 31 -8.53 -2.44 -1.98
N ILE A 32 -7.48 -2.96 -2.63
CA ILE A 32 -7.39 -2.91 -4.09
C ILE A 32 -8.46 -3.75 -4.80
N ASP A 33 -8.97 -4.79 -4.16
CA ASP A 33 -10.06 -5.62 -4.66
C ASP A 33 -11.44 -4.94 -4.55
N ASP A 34 -11.60 -3.98 -3.64
CA ASP A 34 -12.78 -3.10 -3.58
C ASP A 34 -12.79 -2.08 -4.73
N ILE A 35 -11.62 -1.70 -5.26
CA ILE A 35 -11.49 -0.84 -6.44
C ILE A 35 -11.80 -1.64 -7.71
N ASP A 36 -11.31 -2.88 -7.77
CA ASP A 36 -11.30 -3.68 -8.98
C ASP A 36 -11.23 -5.18 -8.67
N GLU A 37 -12.28 -5.92 -9.05
CA GLU A 37 -12.41 -7.36 -8.82
C GLU A 37 -11.29 -8.18 -9.48
N GLU A 38 -10.60 -7.64 -10.50
CA GLU A 38 -9.39 -8.26 -11.10
C GLU A 38 -8.26 -8.46 -10.06
N TYR A 39 -8.29 -7.68 -8.98
CA TYR A 39 -7.37 -7.77 -7.85
C TYR A 39 -7.88 -8.63 -6.70
N SER A 40 -8.95 -9.41 -6.91
CA SER A 40 -9.40 -10.41 -5.93
C SER A 40 -8.41 -11.58 -5.76
N ASN A 41 -7.46 -11.76 -6.67
CA ASN A 41 -6.49 -12.86 -6.62
C ASN A 41 -5.15 -12.39 -6.05
N LYS A 42 -4.65 -13.12 -5.06
CA LYS A 42 -3.35 -12.89 -4.41
C LYS A 42 -2.17 -12.75 -5.37
N THR A 43 -2.18 -13.45 -6.51
CA THR A 43 -1.10 -13.35 -7.51
C THR A 43 -1.09 -12.03 -8.28
N SER A 44 -2.21 -11.30 -8.33
CA SER A 44 -2.30 -9.98 -8.98
C SER A 44 -2.13 -8.81 -8.01
N TRP A 45 -2.01 -9.05 -6.70
CA TRP A 45 -2.03 -8.01 -5.68
C TRP A 45 -0.88 -7.01 -5.77
N VAL A 46 0.35 -7.49 -6.00
CA VAL A 46 1.51 -6.58 -6.08
C VAL A 46 1.38 -5.67 -7.30
N GLU A 47 1.19 -6.23 -8.49
CA GLU A 47 1.04 -5.46 -9.72
C GLU A 47 -0.20 -4.55 -9.69
N GLY A 48 -1.34 -5.07 -9.22
CA GLY A 48 -2.59 -4.35 -9.09
C GLY A 48 -2.49 -3.17 -8.13
N GLY A 49 -1.91 -3.38 -6.96
CA GLY A 49 -1.70 -2.32 -5.98
C GLY A 49 -0.76 -1.22 -6.51
N LEU A 50 0.31 -1.58 -7.21
CA LEU A 50 1.19 -0.59 -7.84
C LEU A 50 0.49 0.23 -8.92
N LYS A 51 -0.38 -0.41 -9.71
CA LYS A 51 -1.18 0.28 -10.71
C LYS A 51 -2.18 1.23 -10.07
N CYS A 52 -2.95 0.79 -9.06
CA CYS A 52 -3.85 1.66 -8.33
C CYS A 52 -3.11 2.82 -7.64
N LEU A 53 -1.92 2.56 -7.10
CA LEU A 53 -1.06 3.60 -6.53
C LEU A 53 -0.69 4.61 -7.62
N ASN A 54 -0.20 4.19 -8.77
CA ASN A 54 0.15 5.10 -9.87
C ASN A 54 -1.06 5.92 -10.38
N ASP A 55 -2.22 5.28 -10.53
CA ASP A 55 -3.47 5.95 -10.95
C ASP A 55 -3.90 7.00 -9.91
N THR A 56 -3.77 6.68 -8.61
CA THR A 56 -4.03 7.61 -7.49
C THR A 56 -3.14 8.85 -7.57
N LYS A 57 -1.83 8.68 -7.78
CA LYS A 57 -0.91 9.81 -7.94
C LYS A 57 -1.29 10.71 -9.10
N GLY A 58 -1.64 10.13 -10.25
CA GLY A 58 -2.06 10.93 -11.41
C GLY A 58 -3.28 11.81 -11.11
N TYR A 59 -4.22 11.31 -10.30
CA TYR A 59 -5.38 12.07 -9.86
C TYR A 59 -5.03 13.14 -8.81
N LEU A 60 -4.25 12.78 -7.78
CA LEU A 60 -3.80 13.72 -6.75
C LEU A 60 -2.96 14.88 -7.32
N GLU A 61 -2.06 14.61 -8.27
CA GLU A 61 -1.27 15.67 -8.92
C GLU A 61 -2.12 16.68 -9.69
N LYS A 62 -3.29 16.24 -10.16
CA LYS A 62 -4.24 17.06 -10.92
C LYS A 62 -5.14 17.89 -10.00
N GLU A 63 -5.73 17.26 -8.98
CA GLU A 63 -6.80 17.86 -8.16
C GLU A 63 -6.34 18.27 -6.74
N TYR A 64 -5.39 17.56 -6.13
CA TYR A 64 -5.01 17.69 -4.71
C TYR A 64 -3.49 17.73 -4.49
N LYS A 65 -2.84 18.81 -4.93
CA LYS A 65 -1.37 18.91 -5.00
C LYS A 65 -0.63 18.81 -3.66
N ASP A 66 -1.32 19.04 -2.55
CA ASP A 66 -0.74 18.97 -1.20
C ASP A 66 -0.84 17.56 -0.59
N PHE A 67 -1.48 16.62 -1.29
CA PHE A 67 -1.66 15.24 -0.87
C PHE A 67 -0.78 14.27 -1.64
N THR A 68 -0.53 13.11 -1.03
CA THR A 68 0.16 11.97 -1.62
C THR A 68 -0.51 10.68 -1.19
N SER A 69 -0.13 9.57 -1.82
CA SER A 69 -0.65 8.25 -1.53
C SER A 69 0.48 7.26 -1.32
N PHE A 70 0.22 6.22 -0.56
CA PHE A 70 1.10 5.08 -0.38
C PHE A 70 0.28 3.79 -0.32
N LEU A 71 0.94 2.68 -0.64
CA LEU A 71 0.33 1.35 -0.62
C LEU A 71 0.91 0.55 0.55
N ILE A 72 0.06 -0.12 1.31
CA ILE A 72 0.48 -1.14 2.28
C ILE A 72 0.17 -2.52 1.70
N ILE A 73 1.19 -3.35 1.56
CA ILE A 73 1.08 -4.76 1.17
C ILE A 73 1.34 -5.60 2.43
N PRO A 74 0.31 -6.19 3.05
CA PRO A 74 0.50 -6.98 4.26
C PRO A 74 1.18 -8.32 3.95
N LEU A 75 2.08 -8.73 4.84
CA LEU A 75 2.77 -10.01 4.81
C LEU A 75 2.26 -10.90 5.96
N GLU A 76 2.53 -12.20 5.88
CA GLU A 76 2.28 -13.16 6.96
C GLU A 76 2.95 -12.69 8.26
N SER A 77 2.21 -12.81 9.36
CA SER A 77 2.66 -12.49 10.71
C SER A 77 3.39 -13.66 11.35
N TYR A 78 4.30 -13.36 12.28
CA TYR A 78 5.12 -14.38 12.94
C TYR A 78 5.24 -14.09 14.44
N VAL A 79 5.27 -15.13 15.28
CA VAL A 79 5.43 -14.98 16.73
C VAL A 79 6.78 -14.31 17.09
N THR A 80 7.79 -14.53 16.27
CA THR A 80 9.15 -13.98 16.40
C THR A 80 9.46 -13.04 15.25
N LYS A 81 10.32 -12.04 15.50
CA LYS A 81 10.83 -11.14 14.47
C LYS A 81 11.65 -11.92 13.42
N VAL A 82 11.31 -11.80 12.14
CA VAL A 82 11.97 -12.53 11.04
C VAL A 82 12.73 -11.63 10.07
N GLY A 83 12.40 -10.34 10.01
CA GLY A 83 12.97 -9.42 9.03
C GLY A 83 12.53 -9.71 7.59
N VAL A 84 13.35 -9.29 6.63
CA VAL A 84 13.14 -9.57 5.20
C VAL A 84 13.54 -11.02 4.92
N ASN A 85 12.55 -11.87 4.60
CA ASN A 85 12.73 -13.31 4.37
C ASN A 85 12.37 -13.75 2.94
N PHE A 86 12.16 -12.80 2.04
CA PHE A 86 11.97 -13.02 0.60
C PHE A 86 13.12 -12.37 -0.18
N LYS A 87 13.41 -12.90 -1.36
CA LYS A 87 14.55 -12.48 -2.20
C LYS A 87 14.18 -12.15 -3.64
N ASP A 88 12.96 -12.50 -4.02
CA ASP A 88 12.41 -12.34 -5.36
C ASP A 88 10.88 -12.22 -5.26
N GLU A 89 10.26 -11.88 -6.38
CA GLU A 89 8.81 -11.72 -6.51
C GLU A 89 8.02 -12.99 -6.14
N GLU A 90 8.54 -14.17 -6.51
CA GLU A 90 7.87 -15.43 -6.21
C GLU A 90 7.84 -15.71 -4.70
N THR A 91 8.97 -15.51 -4.02
CA THR A 91 9.07 -15.64 -2.57
C THR A 91 8.29 -14.56 -1.83
N LEU A 92 8.21 -13.34 -2.40
CA LEU A 92 7.33 -12.29 -1.87
C LEU A 92 5.86 -12.71 -1.92
N ILE A 93 5.37 -13.23 -3.06
CA ILE A 93 3.96 -13.65 -3.21
C ILE A 93 3.58 -14.71 -2.18
N ARG A 94 4.52 -15.61 -1.83
CA ARG A 94 4.30 -16.63 -0.79
C ARG A 94 4.21 -16.05 0.61
N GLU A 95 4.89 -14.93 0.87
CA GLU A 95 4.90 -14.24 2.16
C GLU A 95 3.76 -13.22 2.30
N LEU A 96 2.97 -12.95 1.26
CA LEU A 96 1.79 -12.09 1.36
C LEU A 96 0.80 -12.66 2.39
N SER A 97 0.07 -11.79 3.08
CA SER A 97 -1.02 -12.19 4.00
C SER A 97 -2.26 -12.71 3.26
N TYR A 98 -3.35 -12.98 3.97
CA TYR A 98 -4.69 -13.20 3.40
C TYR A 98 -5.48 -11.89 3.21
N THR A 99 -4.97 -10.77 3.72
CA THR A 99 -5.55 -9.45 3.50
C THR A 99 -5.00 -8.82 2.22
N PRO A 100 -5.85 -8.28 1.33
CA PRO A 100 -5.39 -7.56 0.14
C PRO A 100 -4.60 -6.30 0.50
N PRO A 101 -3.74 -5.81 -0.41
CA PRO A 101 -3.12 -4.50 -0.26
C PRO A 101 -4.14 -3.36 -0.11
N SER A 102 -3.76 -2.34 0.64
CA SER A 102 -4.58 -1.16 0.92
C SER A 102 -3.91 0.13 0.45
N LEU A 103 -4.70 1.03 -0.14
CA LEU A 103 -4.27 2.37 -0.51
C LEU A 103 -4.65 3.37 0.57
N TYR A 104 -3.68 4.19 0.93
CA TYR A 104 -3.83 5.28 1.88
C TYR A 104 -3.53 6.62 1.22
N ILE A 105 -4.15 7.68 1.72
CA ILE A 105 -3.93 9.06 1.31
C ILE A 105 -3.52 9.86 2.54
N CYS A 106 -2.57 10.77 2.39
CA CYS A 106 -2.14 11.67 3.44
C CYS A 106 -1.58 12.98 2.87
N GLU A 107 -1.42 13.99 3.71
CA GLU A 107 -0.71 15.21 3.32
C GLU A 107 0.77 14.93 3.02
N LYS A 108 1.35 15.69 2.09
CA LYS A 108 2.77 15.62 1.80
C LYS A 108 3.57 16.04 3.03
N GLY A 109 4.54 15.21 3.40
CA GLY A 109 5.37 15.44 4.59
C GLY A 109 4.69 15.06 5.90
N TRP A 110 3.58 14.31 5.86
CA TRP A 110 2.92 13.83 7.07
C TRP A 110 3.87 13.02 7.96
N ASP A 111 4.04 13.49 9.20
CA ASP A 111 5.04 12.98 10.13
C ASP A 111 4.84 11.50 10.49
N ASN A 112 3.59 11.00 10.51
CA ASN A 112 3.29 9.60 10.83
C ASN A 112 3.85 8.65 9.77
N LEU A 113 3.70 8.98 8.49
CA LEU A 113 4.29 8.20 7.41
C LEU A 113 5.81 8.26 7.51
N LYS A 114 6.39 9.46 7.67
CA LYS A 114 7.84 9.64 7.80
C LYS A 114 8.44 8.80 8.94
N GLN A 115 7.85 8.87 10.13
CA GLN A 115 8.29 8.08 11.28
C GLN A 115 8.18 6.58 10.99
N THR A 116 7.11 6.13 10.35
CA THR A 116 6.95 4.71 9.98
C THR A 116 8.06 4.26 9.02
N LEU A 117 8.42 5.10 8.05
CA LEU A 117 9.50 4.82 7.10
C LEU A 117 10.89 4.84 7.76
N ASP A 118 11.11 5.69 8.77
CA ASP A 118 12.37 5.75 9.53
C ASP A 118 12.67 4.43 10.29
N TYR A 119 11.63 3.65 10.65
CA TYR A 119 11.78 2.32 11.22
C TYR A 119 11.82 1.19 10.17
N GLY A 120 11.54 1.51 8.91
CA GLY A 120 11.49 0.57 7.81
C GLY A 120 12.87 0.20 7.26
N ILE A 121 12.97 -0.99 6.68
CA ILE A 121 14.14 -1.43 5.92
C ILE A 121 13.86 -1.15 4.45
N LEU A 122 14.64 -0.25 3.85
CA LEU A 122 14.59 -0.01 2.41
C LEU A 122 14.98 -1.29 1.65
N LEU A 123 14.08 -1.79 0.83
CA LEU A 123 14.32 -2.96 -0.02
C LEU A 123 15.10 -2.55 -1.27
N GLN A 124 16.11 -3.33 -1.62
CA GLN A 124 16.90 -3.07 -2.82
C GLN A 124 16.15 -3.50 -4.09
N ASN A 125 16.40 -2.77 -5.18
CA ASN A 125 15.75 -2.96 -6.49
C ASN A 125 15.93 -4.37 -7.10
N ASP A 126 16.84 -5.18 -6.58
CA ASP A 126 17.06 -6.54 -7.07
C ASP A 126 15.97 -7.53 -6.58
N ILE A 127 15.25 -7.19 -5.51
CA ILE A 127 14.18 -8.01 -4.94
C ILE A 127 12.87 -7.79 -5.70
N ILE A 128 12.65 -6.56 -6.21
CA ILE A 128 11.39 -6.12 -6.80
C ILE A 128 11.69 -5.36 -8.10
N LYS A 129 11.16 -5.85 -9.23
CA LYS A 129 11.47 -5.33 -10.58
C LYS A 129 10.93 -3.93 -10.88
N PHE A 130 10.10 -3.37 -10.00
CA PHE A 130 9.38 -2.11 -10.23
C PHE A 130 10.23 -0.91 -9.79
N LYS A 131 10.96 -0.30 -10.73
CA LYS A 131 11.95 0.75 -10.44
C LYS A 131 11.36 2.13 -10.14
N ASP A 132 10.08 2.34 -10.45
CA ASP A 132 9.40 3.63 -10.27
C ASP A 132 8.86 3.84 -8.85
N PHE A 133 9.12 2.88 -7.95
CA PHE A 133 8.61 2.87 -6.59
C PHE A 133 9.71 2.56 -5.59
N ILE A 134 9.53 3.07 -4.38
CA ILE A 134 10.39 2.81 -3.23
C ILE A 134 9.65 1.87 -2.28
N PHE A 135 10.31 0.78 -1.89
CA PHE A 135 9.71 -0.26 -1.06
C PHE A 135 10.39 -0.31 0.30
N TYR A 136 9.61 -0.23 1.37
CA TYR A 136 10.08 -0.35 2.74
C TYR A 136 9.45 -1.57 3.39
N HIS A 137 10.25 -2.48 3.91
CA HIS A 137 9.77 -3.55 4.78
C HIS A 137 9.68 -3.03 6.22
N VAL A 138 8.48 -3.09 6.80
CA VAL A 138 8.22 -2.72 8.19
C VAL A 138 7.76 -3.96 8.95
N GLU A 139 8.29 -4.13 10.16
CA GLU A 139 7.92 -5.20 11.06
C GLU A 139 7.81 -4.65 12.48
N TYR A 140 6.63 -4.78 13.07
CA TYR A 140 6.30 -4.21 14.36
C TYR A 140 5.40 -5.15 15.15
N LYS A 141 5.40 -4.98 16.48
CA LYS A 141 4.53 -5.73 17.38
C LYS A 141 3.73 -4.73 18.19
N ILE A 142 2.41 -4.84 18.14
CA ILE A 142 1.53 -4.01 18.96
C ILE A 142 1.55 -4.57 20.38
N ASP A 143 1.53 -3.69 21.38
CA ASP A 143 1.45 -4.11 22.78
C ASP A 143 0.21 -4.99 23.01
N GLY A 144 0.46 -6.21 23.48
CA GLY A 144 -0.58 -7.23 23.69
C GLY A 144 -0.78 -8.22 22.54
N ASP A 145 -0.23 -7.97 21.35
CA ASP A 145 -0.27 -8.95 20.25
C ASP A 145 0.69 -10.12 20.53
N SER A 146 0.32 -11.33 20.11
CA SER A 146 1.22 -12.49 20.16
C SER A 146 2.26 -12.49 19.04
N GLU A 147 1.99 -11.78 17.95
CA GLU A 147 2.74 -11.84 16.69
C GLU A 147 3.25 -10.48 16.24
N PHE A 148 4.34 -10.50 15.48
CA PHE A 148 4.84 -9.38 14.71
C PHE A 148 4.04 -9.27 13.42
N ARG A 149 3.48 -8.09 13.19
CA ARG A 149 2.87 -7.71 11.92
C ARG A 149 3.97 -7.26 10.97
N ARG A 150 3.80 -7.62 9.71
CA ARG A 150 4.77 -7.37 8.66
C ARG A 150 4.07 -6.78 7.46
N SER A 151 4.70 -5.79 6.83
CA SER A 151 4.14 -5.15 5.65
C SER A 151 5.24 -4.57 4.78
N ILE A 152 4.96 -4.46 3.50
CA ILE A 152 5.71 -3.61 2.60
C ILE A 152 4.92 -2.31 2.42
N ILE A 153 5.57 -1.18 2.67
CA ILE A 153 5.06 0.14 2.35
C ILE A 153 5.68 0.56 1.03
N VAL A 154 4.84 0.95 0.07
CA VAL A 154 5.27 1.41 -1.24
C VAL A 154 4.96 2.89 -1.42
N CYS A 155 5.99 3.65 -1.79
CA CYS A 155 5.95 5.09 -2.04
C CYS A 155 6.61 5.43 -3.38
N TYR A 156 6.66 6.72 -3.73
CA TYR A 156 7.36 7.26 -4.90
C TYR A 156 8.75 7.81 -4.54
#